data_AF-A0A7Y1SJ71-F1
#
_entry.id   AF-A0A7Y1SJ71-F1
#
_cell.length_a   1.000
_cell.length_b   1.000
_cell.length_c   1.000
_cell.angle_alpha   90.00
_cell.angle_beta   90.00
_cell.angle_gamma   90.00
#
_symmetry.space_group_name_H-M   'P 1'
#
loop_
_entity.id
_entity.type
_entity.pdbx_description
1 polymer ?
#
loop_
_entity_poly.entity_id
_entity_poly.type
_entity_poly.pdbx_seq_one_letter_code
_entity_poly.pdbx_strand_id
1 'polypeptide(L)'
;MTTLSKFRYLKLSPVGAIIALGLSAIPFNALAGERPQVPADVFDLSHWNITVPIDKDRDGKSDTISVKKLKKYSHPDFFYLDEQNRMVFATPNKAATTKNSSNTRSELRHMLRGKNTRIKTHGAGNNFAVRARKDSDKFGSVGGRLDATLQVDHVARRAENPDVKAAFSAVVGQIHAVKYDNTASGFGYGNEPLKIFYKKFPGHETGSVFWTYERNLPKDDPNRTDIAYPVWGNLWTNKTDPKEAGIALGEPFS
;
A
#
# COMPACT_ATOMS: atom_id res chain seq x y z
N MET A 1 -18.78 30.20 80.34
CA MET A 1 -18.29 31.23 81.28
C MET A 1 -16.83 30.91 81.57
N THR A 2 -15.97 31.94 81.71
CA THR A 2 -14.51 31.91 82.02
C THR A 2 -13.57 31.47 80.87
N THR A 3 -13.21 32.34 79.91
CA THR A 3 -12.14 33.37 79.83
C THR A 3 -10.68 32.90 79.73
N LEU A 4 -10.09 33.24 78.57
CA LEU A 4 -8.79 33.92 78.33
C LEU A 4 -7.48 33.30 78.83
N SER A 5 -6.53 33.12 77.90
CA SER A 5 -5.21 33.72 78.08
C SER A 5 -4.60 34.14 76.74
N LYS A 6 -3.95 35.31 76.79
CA LYS A 6 -3.41 36.12 75.69
C LYS A 6 -1.95 35.76 75.40
N PHE A 7 -1.59 36.02 74.15
CA PHE A 7 -0.27 36.09 73.53
C PHE A 7 0.85 36.78 74.32
N ARG A 8 2.09 36.34 74.07
CA ARG A 8 3.28 37.20 74.00
C ARG A 8 4.05 36.91 72.71
N TYR A 9 4.38 37.99 72.01
CA TYR A 9 5.15 38.06 70.78
C TYR A 9 6.65 37.95 71.06
N LEU A 10 7.40 37.31 70.16
CA LEU A 10 8.85 37.49 70.02
C LEU A 10 9.14 38.11 68.65
N LYS A 11 9.89 39.23 68.66
CA LYS A 11 10.36 39.96 67.48
C LYS A 11 11.44 39.16 66.77
N LEU A 12 11.36 39.04 65.44
CA LEU A 12 12.46 38.63 64.58
C LEU A 12 12.69 39.73 63.52
N SER A 13 13.93 40.16 63.42
CA SER A 13 14.44 41.15 62.45
C SER A 13 14.31 40.66 61.00
N PRO A 14 14.18 41.56 60.01
CA PRO A 14 14.13 41.18 58.61
C PRO A 14 15.56 40.95 58.09
N VAL A 15 15.89 39.72 57.72
CA VAL A 15 16.99 39.44 56.80
C VAL A 15 16.39 39.41 55.40
N GLY A 16 16.77 40.39 54.59
CA GLY A 16 16.36 40.47 53.19
C GLY A 16 16.97 39.33 52.39
N ALA A 17 16.11 38.56 51.72
CA ALA A 17 16.50 37.69 50.62
C ALA A 17 15.74 38.17 49.37
N ILE A 18 16.45 38.86 48.49
CA ILE A 18 15.96 39.18 47.15
C ILE A 18 16.02 37.88 46.35
N ILE A 19 14.89 37.19 46.22
CA ILE A 19 14.75 36.11 45.24
C ILE A 19 14.40 36.76 43.91
N ALA A 20 15.41 36.97 43.08
CA ALA A 20 15.22 37.29 41.68
C ALA A 20 14.70 36.02 40.97
N LEU A 21 13.38 35.89 40.85
CA LEU A 21 12.76 34.95 39.92
C LEU A 21 13.04 35.45 38.49
N GLY A 22 14.13 34.97 37.91
CA GLY A 22 14.36 35.08 36.48
C GLY A 22 13.26 34.30 35.77
N LEU A 23 12.29 35.02 35.21
CA LEU A 23 11.43 34.47 34.16
C LEU A 23 12.33 34.20 32.95
N SER A 24 12.84 32.97 32.86
CA SER A 24 13.37 32.44 31.62
C SER A 24 12.21 32.35 30.63
N ALA A 25 12.06 33.38 29.80
CA ALA A 25 11.22 33.31 28.62
C ALA A 25 11.83 32.23 27.72
N ILE A 26 11.25 31.02 27.75
CA ILE A 26 11.52 30.01 26.73
C ILE A 26 11.07 30.66 25.42
N PRO A 27 11.95 30.84 24.43
CA PRO A 27 11.52 31.29 23.14
C PRO A 27 10.53 30.25 22.60
N PHE A 28 9.26 30.62 22.55
CA PHE A 28 8.27 29.97 21.70
C PHE A 28 8.71 30.20 20.26
N ASN A 29 9.71 29.44 19.81
CA ASN A 29 9.83 29.14 18.40
C ASN A 29 8.56 28.35 18.09
N ALA A 30 7.57 29.08 17.58
CA ALA A 30 6.49 28.49 16.82
C ALA A 30 7.16 27.66 15.72
N LEU A 31 7.29 26.35 15.97
CA LEU A 31 7.52 25.39 14.93
C LEU A 31 6.31 25.53 14.02
N ALA A 32 6.46 26.30 12.95
CA ALA A 32 5.56 26.24 11.82
C ALA A 32 5.52 24.77 11.44
N GLY A 33 4.43 24.08 11.80
CA GLY A 33 4.36 22.62 11.72
C GLY A 33 4.70 22.19 10.31
N GLU A 34 5.86 21.54 10.14
CA GLU A 34 6.18 20.91 8.88
C GLU A 34 5.08 19.91 8.57
N ARG A 35 4.48 20.03 7.38
CA ARG A 35 3.46 19.07 6.96
C ARG A 35 4.11 17.67 7.00
N PRO A 36 3.41 16.64 7.49
CA PRO A 36 3.92 15.28 7.40
C PRO A 36 4.34 14.96 5.96
N GLN A 37 5.55 14.42 5.79
CA GLN A 37 6.07 14.03 4.50
C GLN A 37 5.16 12.95 3.90
N VAL A 38 4.89 13.05 2.60
CA VAL A 38 4.05 12.08 1.88
C VAL A 38 4.91 11.27 0.90
N PRO A 39 4.49 10.06 0.50
CA PRO A 39 5.26 9.27 -0.46
C PRO A 39 5.62 9.99 -1.76
N ALA A 40 4.74 10.89 -2.23
CA ALA A 40 5.00 11.69 -3.43
C ALA A 40 6.12 12.75 -3.27
N ASP A 41 6.64 12.97 -2.06
CA ASP A 41 7.80 13.84 -1.81
C ASP A 41 9.13 13.11 -2.12
N VAL A 42 9.13 11.77 -2.16
CA VAL A 42 10.32 10.92 -2.42
C VAL A 42 10.21 10.18 -3.75
N PHE A 43 9.00 9.75 -4.13
CA PHE A 43 8.75 8.94 -5.32
C PHE A 43 7.97 9.73 -6.38
N ASP A 44 8.30 9.53 -7.66
CA ASP A 44 7.49 10.09 -8.75
C ASP A 44 6.16 9.34 -8.88
N LEU A 45 5.12 9.89 -8.25
CA LEU A 45 3.76 9.38 -8.31
C LEU A 45 2.88 10.12 -9.34
N SER A 46 3.49 10.86 -10.28
CA SER A 46 2.76 11.68 -11.26
C SER A 46 1.92 10.89 -12.27
N HIS A 47 2.21 9.60 -12.43
CA HIS A 47 1.50 8.66 -13.28
C HIS A 47 0.79 7.56 -12.50
N TRP A 48 0.45 7.80 -11.23
CA TRP A 48 -0.19 6.78 -10.39
C TRP A 48 -1.41 7.32 -9.67
N ASN A 49 -2.45 6.49 -9.57
CA ASN A 49 -3.45 6.62 -8.52
C ASN A 49 -3.28 5.45 -7.53
N ILE A 50 -3.86 5.57 -6.34
CA ILE A 50 -3.83 4.50 -5.35
C ILE A 50 -5.25 4.14 -4.91
N THR A 51 -5.52 2.86 -4.75
CA THR A 51 -6.68 2.36 -4.02
C THR A 51 -6.23 1.91 -2.64
N VAL A 52 -6.94 2.35 -1.60
CA VAL A 52 -6.63 2.07 -0.18
C VAL A 52 -7.83 1.40 0.50
N PRO A 53 -7.63 0.61 1.57
CA PRO A 53 -8.68 -0.23 2.15
C PRO A 53 -9.57 0.53 3.15
N ILE A 54 -10.04 1.72 2.73
CA ILE A 54 -10.93 2.59 3.50
C ILE A 54 -12.17 2.91 2.68
N ASP A 55 -13.26 3.26 3.35
CA ASP A 55 -14.53 3.64 2.74
C ASP A 55 -15.02 4.92 3.43
N LYS A 56 -14.51 6.07 2.98
CA LYS A 56 -14.78 7.35 3.67
C LYS A 56 -16.16 7.89 3.36
N ASP A 57 -16.66 7.65 2.15
CA ASP A 57 -17.99 8.08 1.71
C ASP A 57 -19.10 7.08 2.04
N ARG A 58 -18.75 5.93 2.64
CA ARG A 58 -19.65 4.89 3.14
C ARG A 58 -20.48 4.25 2.03
N ASP A 59 -19.88 4.13 0.84
CA ASP A 59 -20.53 3.52 -0.33
C ASP A 59 -20.31 1.99 -0.41
N GLY A 60 -19.62 1.43 0.59
CA GLY A 60 -19.27 0.01 0.69
C GLY A 60 -18.05 -0.39 -0.13
N LYS A 61 -17.30 0.56 -0.70
CA LYS A 61 -16.13 0.28 -1.56
C LYS A 61 -14.86 0.96 -1.08
N SER A 62 -13.73 0.43 -1.53
CA SER A 62 -12.42 1.06 -1.31
C SER A 62 -12.33 2.42 -2.01
N ASP A 63 -11.83 3.41 -1.28
CA ASP A 63 -11.50 4.72 -1.81
C ASP A 63 -10.35 4.64 -2.83
N THR A 64 -10.47 5.44 -3.88
CA THR A 64 -9.38 5.67 -4.84
C THR A 64 -8.93 7.12 -4.79
N ILE A 65 -7.65 7.34 -4.46
CA ILE A 65 -7.03 8.65 -4.43
C ILE A 65 -6.46 8.94 -5.82
N SER A 66 -7.03 9.95 -6.49
CA SER A 66 -6.65 10.31 -7.85
C SER A 66 -5.19 10.80 -7.95
N VAL A 67 -4.61 10.74 -9.14
CA VAL A 67 -3.27 11.26 -9.46
C VAL A 67 -3.03 12.67 -8.90
N LYS A 68 -4.03 13.55 -8.99
CA LYS A 68 -3.94 14.92 -8.47
C LYS A 68 -3.84 14.96 -6.94
N LYS A 69 -4.64 14.13 -6.25
CA LYS A 69 -4.70 14.09 -4.78
C LYS A 69 -3.52 13.33 -4.18
N LEU A 70 -3.01 12.31 -4.87
CA LEU A 70 -1.92 11.45 -4.40
C LEU A 70 -0.65 12.24 -4.07
N LYS A 71 -0.40 13.34 -4.77
CA LYS A 71 0.73 14.25 -4.52
C LYS A 71 0.81 14.84 -3.11
N LYS A 72 -0.28 14.77 -2.34
CA LYS A 72 -0.37 15.30 -0.97
C LYS A 72 -0.95 14.27 -0.01
N TYR A 73 -1.03 13.01 -0.42
CA TYR A 73 -1.76 11.98 0.31
C TYR A 73 -0.80 11.05 1.03
N SER A 74 -1.09 10.83 2.30
CA SER A 74 -0.59 9.71 3.09
C SER A 74 -1.73 9.21 3.99
N HIS A 75 -1.62 7.97 4.43
CA HIS A 75 -2.46 7.35 5.43
C HIS A 75 -1.56 6.58 6.40
N PRO A 76 -1.60 6.88 7.71
CA PRO A 76 -0.65 6.31 8.68
C PRO A 76 -0.69 4.78 8.73
N ASP A 77 -1.84 4.17 8.47
CA ASP A 77 -1.97 2.71 8.53
C ASP A 77 -1.76 1.99 7.19
N PHE A 78 -1.88 2.68 6.05
CA PHE A 78 -2.06 1.99 4.75
C PHE A 78 -1.14 2.48 3.64
N PHE A 79 -0.69 3.73 3.69
CA PHE A 79 0.17 4.30 2.65
C PHE A 79 0.97 5.49 3.16
N TYR A 80 2.23 5.28 3.50
CA TYR A 80 3.06 6.30 4.15
C TYR A 80 4.55 6.11 3.83
N LEU A 81 5.36 7.06 4.26
CA LEU A 81 6.81 6.90 4.31
C LEU A 81 7.21 6.48 5.72
N ASP A 82 8.02 5.43 5.84
CA ASP A 82 8.64 5.11 7.11
C ASP A 82 9.85 6.02 7.41
N GLU A 83 10.49 5.77 8.55
CA GLU A 83 11.66 6.53 9.02
C GLU A 83 12.86 6.45 8.07
N GLN A 84 12.91 5.45 7.18
CA GLN A 84 13.94 5.27 6.16
C GLN A 84 13.51 5.80 4.77
N ASN A 85 12.42 6.57 4.69
CA ASN A 85 11.83 7.07 3.44
C ASN A 85 11.40 5.98 2.45
N ARG A 86 11.09 4.77 2.92
CA ARG A 86 10.51 3.71 2.09
C ARG A 86 9.00 3.91 1.97
N MET A 87 8.46 3.72 0.79
CA MET A 87 7.02 3.82 0.54
C MET A 87 6.32 2.54 1.00
N VAL A 88 5.66 2.62 2.15
CA VAL A 88 4.98 1.49 2.79
C VAL A 88 3.56 1.33 2.23
N PHE A 89 3.21 0.10 1.86
CA PHE A 89 1.86 -0.32 1.51
C PHE A 89 1.39 -1.36 2.53
N ALA A 90 0.27 -1.09 3.18
CA ALA A 90 -0.30 -2.01 4.17
C ALA A 90 -1.80 -2.14 3.99
N THR A 91 -2.33 -3.34 4.25
CA THR A 91 -3.76 -3.63 4.15
C THR A 91 -4.13 -4.77 5.10
N PRO A 92 -5.27 -4.69 5.82
CA PRO A 92 -5.75 -5.79 6.64
C PRO A 92 -6.42 -6.86 5.76
N ASN A 93 -6.57 -8.09 6.24
CA ASN A 93 -7.26 -9.15 5.48
C ASN A 93 -8.72 -8.81 5.14
N LYS A 94 -9.38 -8.00 5.97
CA LYS A 94 -10.80 -7.62 5.82
C LYS A 94 -10.97 -6.13 6.02
N ALA A 95 -11.50 -5.48 4.99
CA ALA A 95 -11.87 -4.07 4.93
C ALA A 95 -12.75 -3.87 3.68
N ALA A 96 -13.12 -2.62 3.37
CA ALA A 96 -13.81 -2.32 2.13
C ALA A 96 -12.96 -2.74 0.91
N THR A 97 -13.62 -3.31 -0.11
CA THR A 97 -12.98 -3.81 -1.33
C THR A 97 -13.56 -3.13 -2.59
N THR A 98 -13.09 -3.50 -3.77
CA THR A 98 -13.65 -3.01 -5.04
C THR A 98 -14.71 -3.96 -5.58
N LYS A 99 -15.56 -3.49 -6.48
CA LYS A 99 -16.68 -4.27 -7.07
C LYS A 99 -16.28 -5.65 -7.61
N ASN A 100 -15.06 -5.79 -8.12
CA ASN A 100 -14.60 -7.00 -8.81
C ASN A 100 -13.62 -7.84 -7.96
N SER A 101 -13.40 -7.51 -6.69
CA SER A 101 -12.44 -8.21 -5.85
C SER A 101 -12.94 -8.37 -4.41
N SER A 102 -12.74 -9.56 -3.86
CA SER A 102 -12.94 -9.85 -2.44
C SER A 102 -11.71 -9.55 -1.59
N ASN A 103 -10.58 -9.20 -2.20
CA ASN A 103 -9.33 -8.92 -1.51
C ASN A 103 -9.17 -7.41 -1.32
N THR A 104 -8.74 -7.03 -0.12
CA THR A 104 -8.35 -5.65 0.23
C THR A 104 -7.03 -5.29 -0.44
N ARG A 105 -6.75 -3.99 -0.60
CA ARG A 105 -5.50 -3.52 -1.18
C ARG A 105 -5.14 -2.11 -0.71
N SER A 106 -3.84 -1.89 -0.56
CA SER A 106 -3.20 -0.58 -0.71
C SER A 106 -2.27 -0.70 -1.91
N GLU A 107 -2.72 -0.25 -3.08
CA GLU A 107 -2.10 -0.62 -4.35
C GLU A 107 -2.18 0.52 -5.37
N LEU A 108 -1.03 0.77 -6.02
CA LEU A 108 -0.93 1.73 -7.11
C LEU A 108 -1.47 1.15 -8.42
N ARG A 109 -2.12 2.00 -9.22
CA ARG A 109 -2.54 1.68 -10.59
C ARG A 109 -1.95 2.71 -11.55
N HIS A 110 -1.29 2.20 -12.60
CA HIS A 110 -0.59 3.06 -13.56
C HIS A 110 -1.59 3.88 -14.40
N MET A 111 -1.28 5.16 -14.54
CA MET A 111 -2.09 6.20 -15.17
C MET A 111 -1.21 6.93 -16.20
N LEU A 112 -1.00 6.36 -17.40
CA LEU A 112 -0.19 7.02 -18.44
C LEU A 112 -0.68 8.44 -18.75
N ARG A 113 -1.99 8.71 -18.60
CA ARG A 113 -2.58 10.05 -18.79
C ARG A 113 -2.14 11.08 -17.73
N GLY A 114 -1.49 10.65 -16.65
CA GLY A 114 -1.23 11.43 -15.46
C GLY A 114 -2.51 12.12 -14.96
N LYS A 115 -2.44 13.44 -14.81
CA LYS A 115 -3.55 14.30 -14.37
C LYS A 115 -4.59 14.64 -15.45
N ASN A 116 -4.38 14.26 -16.72
CA ASN A 116 -5.30 14.59 -17.81
C ASN A 116 -6.53 13.66 -17.83
N THR A 117 -7.61 14.06 -17.17
CA THR A 117 -8.85 13.27 -17.08
C THR A 117 -9.73 13.31 -18.33
N ARG A 118 -9.37 14.08 -19.37
CA ARG A 118 -10.05 14.03 -20.68
C ARG A 118 -9.87 12.66 -21.35
N ILE A 119 -8.73 12.01 -21.11
CA ILE A 119 -8.48 10.63 -21.53
C ILE A 119 -9.14 9.70 -20.51
N LYS A 120 -10.05 8.81 -20.90
CA LYS A 120 -10.76 7.91 -19.97
C LYS A 120 -9.80 6.91 -19.28
N THR A 121 -10.15 6.48 -18.06
CA THR A 121 -9.35 5.54 -17.24
C THR A 121 -9.02 4.24 -18.00
N HIS A 122 -10.01 3.68 -18.68
CA HIS A 122 -9.89 2.46 -19.51
C HIS A 122 -9.64 2.75 -21.00
N GLY A 123 -9.42 4.02 -21.38
CA GLY A 123 -9.17 4.41 -22.76
C GLY A 123 -7.74 4.09 -23.22
N ALA A 124 -7.56 3.88 -24.53
CA ALA A 124 -6.26 3.50 -25.11
C ALA A 124 -5.12 4.46 -24.72
N GLY A 125 -5.34 5.78 -24.78
CA GLY A 125 -4.33 6.78 -24.42
C GLY A 125 -3.89 6.80 -22.95
N ASN A 126 -4.56 6.07 -22.04
CA ASN A 126 -4.16 5.96 -20.62
C ASN A 126 -3.54 4.59 -20.28
N ASN A 127 -3.58 3.63 -21.20
CA ASN A 127 -3.13 2.27 -20.98
C ASN A 127 -2.10 1.90 -22.06
N PHE A 128 -1.35 0.83 -21.83
CA PHE A 128 -0.44 0.30 -22.85
C PHE A 128 -1.09 -0.88 -23.58
N ALA A 129 -0.51 -1.26 -24.72
CA ALA A 129 -0.83 -2.50 -25.41
C ALA A 129 0.44 -3.33 -25.62
N VAL A 130 0.31 -4.66 -25.66
CA VAL A 130 1.39 -5.52 -26.16
C VAL A 130 1.54 -5.35 -27.66
N ARG A 131 2.78 -5.45 -28.17
CA ARG A 131 3.09 -5.27 -29.60
C ARG A 131 2.27 -6.17 -30.53
N ALA A 132 1.97 -7.40 -30.09
CA ALA A 132 1.18 -8.37 -30.85
C ALA A 132 -0.29 -7.95 -31.06
N ARG A 133 -0.80 -6.97 -30.31
CA ARG A 133 -2.16 -6.46 -30.49
C ARG A 133 -2.21 -5.60 -31.75
N LYS A 134 -3.16 -5.86 -32.64
CA LYS A 134 -3.49 -4.96 -33.75
C LYS A 134 -3.79 -3.56 -33.23
N ASP A 135 -3.30 -2.54 -33.91
CA ASP A 135 -3.41 -1.12 -33.52
C ASP A 135 -2.81 -0.81 -32.14
N SER A 136 -1.75 -1.52 -31.74
CA SER A 136 -1.07 -1.26 -30.46
C SER A 136 -0.47 0.15 -30.39
N ASP A 137 -0.08 0.72 -31.52
CA ASP A 137 0.40 2.10 -31.70
C ASP A 137 -0.63 3.18 -31.32
N LYS A 138 -1.92 2.84 -31.24
CA LYS A 138 -2.98 3.77 -30.78
C LYS A 138 -3.08 3.90 -29.25
N PHE A 139 -2.30 3.12 -28.50
CA PHE A 139 -2.28 3.15 -27.04
C PHE A 139 -1.29 4.19 -26.53
N GLY A 140 -1.39 4.56 -25.25
CA GLY A 140 -0.46 5.51 -24.63
C GLY A 140 0.98 5.01 -24.61
N SER A 141 1.19 3.70 -24.76
CA SER A 141 2.49 3.06 -24.94
C SER A 141 2.34 1.68 -25.60
N VAL A 142 3.38 1.24 -26.32
CA VAL A 142 3.52 -0.15 -26.78
C VAL A 142 4.54 -0.85 -25.88
N GLY A 143 4.06 -1.80 -25.08
CA GLY A 143 4.83 -2.42 -24.00
C GLY A 143 5.02 -1.51 -22.79
N GLY A 144 5.84 -1.97 -21.85
CA GLY A 144 6.17 -1.26 -20.63
C GLY A 144 7.16 -2.07 -19.80
N ARG A 145 7.83 -1.40 -18.86
CA ARG A 145 8.73 -1.98 -17.89
C ARG A 145 8.40 -1.38 -16.52
N LEU A 146 8.31 -2.23 -15.51
CA LEU A 146 8.18 -1.84 -14.11
C LEU A 146 9.32 -2.51 -13.36
N ASP A 147 10.21 -1.71 -12.79
CA ASP A 147 11.27 -2.16 -11.89
C ASP A 147 10.91 -1.71 -10.46
N ALA A 148 11.14 -2.59 -9.49
CA ALA A 148 10.94 -2.29 -8.08
C ALA A 148 12.04 -2.97 -7.26
N THR A 149 12.49 -2.31 -6.20
CA THR A 149 13.20 -2.95 -5.09
C THR A 149 12.28 -2.86 -3.89
N LEU A 150 11.94 -4.00 -3.29
CA LEU A 150 11.03 -4.05 -2.16
C LEU A 150 11.42 -5.16 -1.19
N GLN A 151 10.87 -5.08 0.02
CA GLN A 151 10.86 -6.17 0.97
C GLN A 151 9.43 -6.41 1.42
N VAL A 152 9.11 -7.64 1.79
CA VAL A 152 7.82 -7.95 2.40
C VAL A 152 7.99 -7.98 3.91
N ASP A 153 7.45 -6.97 4.59
CA ASP A 153 7.56 -6.88 6.05
C ASP A 153 6.60 -7.84 6.78
N HIS A 154 5.43 -8.11 6.17
CA HIS A 154 4.42 -8.96 6.77
C HIS A 154 3.52 -9.63 5.73
N VAL A 155 3.06 -10.83 6.05
CA VAL A 155 1.89 -11.47 5.42
C VAL A 155 0.96 -11.98 6.50
N ALA A 156 -0.31 -12.19 6.15
CA ALA A 156 -1.30 -12.76 7.05
C ALA A 156 -0.76 -14.03 7.74
N ARG A 157 -0.92 -14.10 9.07
CA ARG A 157 -0.61 -15.31 9.87
C ARG A 157 -1.84 -16.17 10.13
N ARG A 158 -3.04 -15.63 9.86
CA ARG A 158 -4.33 -16.29 10.00
C ARG A 158 -5.15 -16.04 8.74
N ALA A 159 -5.80 -17.06 8.24
CA ALA A 159 -6.73 -17.00 7.11
C ALA A 159 -8.02 -17.70 7.51
N GLU A 160 -9.17 -17.15 7.11
CA GLU A 160 -10.48 -17.76 7.36
C GLU A 160 -10.56 -19.14 6.69
N ASN A 161 -10.02 -19.24 5.47
CA ASN A 161 -9.82 -20.50 4.78
C ASN A 161 -8.31 -20.68 4.49
N PRO A 162 -7.57 -21.47 5.29
CA PRO A 162 -6.13 -21.66 5.10
C PRO A 162 -5.78 -22.58 3.92
N ASP A 163 -6.75 -23.30 3.36
CA ASP A 163 -6.53 -24.25 2.27
C ASP A 163 -6.68 -23.63 0.87
N VAL A 164 -7.19 -22.40 0.76
CA VAL A 164 -7.16 -21.70 -0.53
C VAL A 164 -5.73 -21.36 -0.91
N LYS A 165 -5.42 -21.45 -2.21
CA LYS A 165 -4.08 -21.19 -2.76
C LYS A 165 -3.51 -19.85 -2.28
N ALA A 166 -4.33 -18.81 -2.29
CA ALA A 166 -3.95 -17.43 -1.94
C ALA A 166 -3.72 -17.18 -0.44
N ALA A 167 -4.00 -18.13 0.46
CA ALA A 167 -3.77 -17.93 1.88
C ALA A 167 -2.29 -17.62 2.17
N PHE A 168 -2.04 -16.71 3.11
CA PHE A 168 -0.71 -16.30 3.57
C PHE A 168 0.18 -15.68 2.47
N SER A 169 -0.44 -15.04 1.48
CA SER A 169 0.28 -14.40 0.37
C SER A 169 -0.11 -12.93 0.21
N ALA A 170 0.78 -12.17 -0.42
CA ALA A 170 0.55 -10.82 -0.90
C ALA A 170 0.94 -10.74 -2.39
N VAL A 171 0.14 -10.03 -3.18
CA VAL A 171 0.53 -9.65 -4.55
C VAL A 171 1.40 -8.41 -4.44
N VAL A 172 2.61 -8.45 -5.03
CA VAL A 172 3.59 -7.35 -4.97
C VAL A 172 3.82 -6.68 -6.32
N GLY A 173 3.22 -7.20 -7.40
CA GLY A 173 3.27 -6.61 -8.72
C GLY A 173 2.28 -7.30 -9.66
N GLN A 174 1.73 -6.55 -10.61
CA GLN A 174 0.75 -7.09 -11.55
C GLN A 174 0.70 -6.37 -12.89
N ILE A 175 0.30 -7.12 -13.92
CA ILE A 175 -0.29 -6.59 -15.15
C ILE A 175 -1.76 -6.98 -15.13
N HIS A 176 -2.64 -5.99 -15.20
CA HIS A 176 -4.09 -6.20 -15.24
C HIS A 176 -4.64 -5.72 -16.58
N ALA A 177 -5.30 -6.62 -17.32
CA ALA A 177 -5.92 -6.26 -18.60
C ALA A 177 -7.20 -5.45 -18.35
N VAL A 178 -7.49 -4.50 -19.24
CA VAL A 178 -8.78 -3.83 -19.25
C VAL A 178 -9.85 -4.81 -19.74
N LYS A 179 -11.00 -4.86 -19.07
CA LYS A 179 -12.17 -5.57 -19.58
C LYS A 179 -12.88 -4.70 -20.64
N TYR A 180 -13.11 -5.27 -21.82
CA TYR A 180 -13.91 -4.65 -22.88
C TYR A 180 -15.24 -5.38 -23.03
N ASP A 181 -16.26 -4.66 -23.45
CA ASP A 181 -17.56 -5.26 -23.81
C ASP A 181 -17.46 -6.07 -25.11
N ASN A 182 -16.54 -5.66 -26.01
CA ASN A 182 -16.23 -6.36 -27.25
C ASN A 182 -14.78 -6.88 -27.23
N THR A 183 -14.64 -8.21 -27.26
CA THR A 183 -13.35 -8.93 -27.25
C THR A 183 -12.95 -9.50 -28.61
N ALA A 184 -13.63 -9.12 -29.71
CA ALA A 184 -13.34 -9.61 -31.06
C ALA A 184 -11.89 -9.33 -31.54
N SER A 185 -11.19 -8.39 -30.88
CA SER A 185 -9.76 -8.16 -31.10
C SER A 185 -8.84 -9.28 -30.60
N GLY A 186 -9.38 -10.28 -29.87
CA GLY A 186 -8.62 -11.30 -29.17
C GLY A 186 -8.05 -10.81 -27.82
N PHE A 187 -8.35 -9.58 -27.41
CA PHE A 187 -7.93 -8.98 -26.14
C PHE A 187 -9.13 -8.46 -25.34
N GLY A 188 -8.97 -8.40 -24.01
CA GLY A 188 -9.85 -7.62 -23.15
C GLY A 188 -10.89 -8.40 -22.35
N TYR A 189 -10.62 -9.66 -22.00
CA TYR A 189 -11.47 -10.41 -21.07
C TYR A 189 -11.33 -9.95 -19.60
N GLY A 190 -10.44 -8.97 -19.33
CA GLY A 190 -10.25 -8.37 -18.01
C GLY A 190 -9.43 -9.23 -17.04
N ASN A 191 -8.66 -10.18 -17.58
CA ASN A 191 -7.79 -11.09 -16.85
C ASN A 191 -6.57 -10.38 -16.26
N GLU A 192 -5.81 -11.09 -15.43
CA GLU A 192 -4.49 -10.66 -14.98
C GLU A 192 -3.36 -11.41 -15.70
N PRO A 193 -2.83 -10.88 -16.82
CA PRO A 193 -1.69 -11.48 -17.51
C PRO A 193 -0.48 -11.77 -16.62
N LEU A 194 -0.31 -11.04 -15.52
CA LEU A 194 0.75 -11.31 -14.57
C LEU A 194 0.34 -10.88 -13.16
N LYS A 195 0.56 -11.75 -12.17
CA LYS A 195 0.54 -11.42 -10.73
C LYS A 195 1.78 -12.02 -10.09
N ILE A 196 2.60 -11.20 -9.43
CA ILE A 196 3.76 -11.64 -8.65
C ILE A 196 3.32 -11.77 -7.20
N PHE A 197 3.53 -12.94 -6.63
CA PHE A 197 3.18 -13.27 -5.26
C PHE A 197 4.44 -13.41 -4.41
N TYR A 198 4.36 -12.91 -3.19
CA TYR A 198 5.15 -13.42 -2.07
C TYR A 198 4.23 -14.21 -1.17
N LYS A 199 4.60 -15.46 -0.83
CA LYS A 199 3.84 -16.34 0.06
C LYS A 199 4.72 -16.91 1.15
N LYS A 200 4.29 -16.82 2.40
CA LYS A 200 5.00 -17.42 3.53
C LYS A 200 4.03 -18.04 4.52
N PHE A 201 4.15 -19.35 4.75
CA PHE A 201 3.32 -20.04 5.72
C PHE A 201 3.68 -19.61 7.16
N PRO A 202 2.72 -19.66 8.10
CA PRO A 202 3.01 -19.46 9.52
C PRO A 202 4.08 -20.43 10.02
N GLY A 203 5.05 -19.93 10.78
CA GLY A 203 6.12 -20.74 11.38
C GLY A 203 7.32 -21.02 10.47
N HIS A 204 7.23 -20.78 9.16
CA HIS A 204 8.41 -20.85 8.28
C HIS A 204 9.36 -19.69 8.56
N GLU A 205 10.65 -19.84 8.24
CA GLU A 205 11.60 -18.72 8.32
C GLU A 205 11.59 -17.89 7.03
N THR A 206 11.49 -18.54 5.87
CA THR A 206 11.44 -17.86 4.56
C THR A 206 10.12 -18.11 3.82
N GLY A 207 9.80 -17.18 2.92
CA GLY A 207 8.70 -17.25 1.98
C GLY A 207 9.18 -17.65 0.57
N SER A 208 8.22 -17.81 -0.33
CA SER A 208 8.44 -18.08 -1.75
C SER A 208 7.95 -16.92 -2.59
N VAL A 209 8.67 -16.66 -3.68
CA VAL A 209 8.29 -15.71 -4.72
C VAL A 209 8.04 -16.47 -6.01
N PHE A 210 6.88 -16.22 -6.60
CA PHE A 210 6.48 -16.81 -7.86
C PHE A 210 5.51 -15.88 -8.56
N TRP A 211 5.26 -16.09 -9.84
CA TRP A 211 4.25 -15.32 -10.56
C TRP A 211 3.25 -16.23 -11.27
N THR A 212 2.05 -15.72 -11.51
CA THR A 212 1.03 -16.42 -12.29
C THR A 212 0.75 -15.71 -13.61
N TYR A 213 0.46 -16.52 -14.62
CA TYR A 213 -0.09 -16.11 -15.91
C TYR A 213 -1.55 -16.58 -16.00
N GLU A 214 -2.50 -15.65 -16.00
CA GLU A 214 -3.90 -15.96 -16.32
C GLU A 214 -4.14 -15.79 -17.83
N ARG A 215 -4.55 -16.87 -18.49
CA ARG A 215 -4.87 -16.86 -19.92
C ARG A 215 -6.03 -15.91 -20.20
N ASN A 216 -5.93 -15.10 -21.26
CA ASN A 216 -6.97 -14.15 -21.66
C ASN A 216 -8.19 -14.87 -22.29
N LEU A 217 -9.02 -15.44 -21.42
CA LEU A 217 -10.20 -16.25 -21.75
C LEU A 217 -11.45 -15.76 -21.01
N PRO A 218 -12.67 -16.06 -21.52
CA PRO A 218 -13.93 -15.82 -20.82
C PRO A 218 -13.95 -16.37 -19.40
N LYS A 219 -14.74 -15.76 -18.50
CA LYS A 219 -14.76 -16.11 -17.06
C LYS A 219 -15.19 -17.56 -16.80
N ASP A 220 -16.09 -18.07 -17.62
CA ASP A 220 -16.67 -19.41 -17.57
C ASP A 220 -15.87 -20.47 -18.33
N ASP A 221 -14.79 -20.07 -19.02
CA ASP A 221 -13.93 -21.01 -19.71
C ASP A 221 -13.13 -21.84 -18.68
N PRO A 222 -13.22 -23.19 -18.70
CA PRO A 222 -12.50 -24.04 -17.75
C PRO A 222 -10.98 -23.94 -17.87
N ASN A 223 -10.48 -23.43 -19.00
CA ASN A 223 -9.07 -23.15 -19.23
C ASN A 223 -8.64 -21.78 -18.71
N ARG A 224 -9.55 -20.96 -18.18
CA ARG A 224 -9.20 -19.73 -17.48
C ARG A 224 -8.64 -20.07 -16.09
N THR A 225 -7.40 -20.54 -16.07
CA THR A 225 -6.68 -20.91 -14.87
C THR A 225 -5.33 -20.19 -14.80
N ASP A 226 -4.93 -19.85 -13.58
CA ASP A 226 -3.59 -19.32 -13.28
C ASP A 226 -2.53 -20.43 -13.49
N ILE A 227 -1.56 -20.18 -14.38
CA ILE A 227 -0.36 -21.00 -14.54
C ILE A 227 0.75 -20.36 -13.71
N ALA A 228 1.29 -21.07 -12.73
CA ALA A 228 2.27 -20.54 -11.78
C ALA A 228 3.71 -20.93 -12.14
N TYR A 229 4.64 -19.98 -12.02
CA TYR A 229 6.06 -20.14 -12.33
C TYR A 229 6.91 -19.69 -11.13
N PRO A 230 7.80 -20.56 -10.61
CA PRO A 230 8.61 -20.22 -9.44
C PRO A 230 9.71 -19.23 -9.79
N VAL A 231 10.11 -18.41 -8.81
CA VAL A 231 11.32 -17.58 -8.85
C VAL A 231 12.25 -18.01 -7.72
N TRP A 232 11.78 -17.91 -6.47
CA TRP A 232 12.45 -18.41 -5.27
C TRP A 232 11.50 -19.29 -4.46
N GLY A 233 12.00 -20.43 -3.99
CA GLY A 233 11.24 -21.38 -3.20
C GLY A 233 10.16 -22.13 -3.98
N ASN A 234 8.96 -22.15 -3.44
CA ASN A 234 7.87 -23.04 -3.80
C ASN A 234 6.68 -22.33 -4.46
N LEU A 235 5.79 -23.12 -5.08
CA LEU A 235 4.50 -22.65 -5.60
C LEU A 235 3.37 -22.76 -4.56
N TRP A 236 2.17 -22.33 -4.95
CA TRP A 236 0.94 -22.29 -4.15
C TRP A 236 0.68 -23.42 -3.15
N THR A 237 0.85 -24.66 -3.60
CA THR A 237 0.36 -25.86 -2.90
C THR A 237 1.46 -26.62 -2.18
N ASN A 238 2.72 -26.34 -2.47
CA ASN A 238 3.82 -26.97 -1.73
C ASN A 238 3.97 -26.24 -0.39
N LYS A 239 3.59 -26.92 0.70
CA LYS A 239 3.61 -26.40 2.06
C LYS A 239 4.97 -26.59 2.76
N THR A 240 5.98 -27.15 2.11
CA THR A 240 7.32 -27.31 2.69
C THR A 240 8.02 -25.96 2.82
N ASP A 241 8.77 -25.78 3.91
CA ASP A 241 9.61 -24.59 4.13
C ASP A 241 10.70 -24.50 3.03
N PRO A 242 10.77 -23.40 2.26
CA PRO A 242 11.78 -23.25 1.21
C PRO A 242 13.20 -23.02 1.75
N LYS A 243 13.37 -22.69 3.05
CA LYS A 243 14.67 -22.45 3.69
C LYS A 243 15.54 -21.49 2.88
N GLU A 244 16.79 -21.84 2.60
CA GLU A 244 17.76 -21.04 1.84
C GLU A 244 17.35 -20.79 0.38
N ALA A 245 16.39 -21.54 -0.16
CA ALA A 245 15.86 -21.27 -1.50
C ALA A 245 14.77 -20.19 -1.51
N GLY A 246 14.31 -19.74 -0.34
CA GLY A 246 13.28 -18.72 -0.17
C GLY A 246 13.82 -17.33 0.15
N ILE A 247 12.90 -16.38 0.38
CA ILE A 247 13.19 -14.99 0.77
C ILE A 247 12.55 -14.72 2.14
N ALA A 248 13.31 -14.20 3.10
CA ALA A 248 12.79 -13.89 4.43
C ALA A 248 11.90 -12.65 4.45
N LEU A 249 11.07 -12.50 5.49
CA LEU A 249 10.40 -11.22 5.73
C LEU A 249 11.45 -10.15 6.06
N GLY A 250 11.31 -8.97 5.48
CA GLY A 250 12.26 -7.87 5.63
C GLY A 250 13.53 -8.00 4.78
N GLU A 251 13.70 -9.08 4.01
CA GLU A 251 14.79 -9.23 3.05
C GLU A 251 14.45 -8.50 1.74
N PRO A 252 15.31 -7.59 1.24
CA PRO A 252 15.08 -6.87 0.00
C PRO A 252 15.31 -7.74 -1.23
N PHE A 253 14.46 -7.59 -2.26
CA PHE A 253 14.61 -8.21 -3.57
C PHE A 253 14.18 -7.27 -4.71
N SER A 254 14.60 -7.60 -5.93
CA SER A 254 14.29 -6.88 -7.18
C SER A 254 13.91 -7.82 -8.31
#